data_AF-A0A3C0CHQ6-F1
#
_entry.id   AF-A0A3C0CHQ6-F1
#
_cell.length_a   1.000
_cell.length_b   1.000
_cell.length_c   1.000
_cell.angle_alpha   90.00
_cell.angle_beta   90.00
_cell.angle_gamma   90.00
#
_symmetry.space_group_name_H-M   'P 1'
#
loop_
_entity.id
_entity.type
_entity.pdbx_description
1 polymer ?
#
loop_
_entity_poly.entity_id
_entity_poly.type
_entity_poly.pdbx_seq_one_letter_code
_entity_poly.pdbx_strand_id
1 'polypeptide(L)'
;LQDLMKYKDDPAALQKLAQVKRQNKVRFAQYVKRVQGLDIDPDSIFDVQVKRLHEYKRQHLNALQILTDYQRLREDPNADFVPRTYIFGAKAAAGYYFAKQIIRFIVDLGRTINSDPRVNKKMRVVYLEDYRVTLAELLMPAADISEQISLAGTEASGTSNMKMMINGAVTLGTLDGANVEIRDAVGEQNMILFGMTAEQAAALKRNGYSPRAFADRTPALGGALREMGNGLCGVSFRDIVDSLLGSDPYMVLADFASYAKARARSARLYSDAGTWRKMCLVNVAQAGRFSSDRAIREYAERIWNAKPVPNLKKRP
;
A
#
# COMPACT_ATOMS: atom_id res chain seq x y z
N LEU A 1 9.30 -15.00 -17.85
CA LEU A 1 9.56 -13.72 -17.14
C LEU A 1 10.94 -13.71 -16.48
N GLN A 2 11.43 -14.82 -15.91
CA GLN A 2 12.74 -14.87 -15.26
C GLN A 2 13.91 -14.44 -16.14
N ASP A 3 13.86 -14.69 -17.46
CA ASP A 3 14.89 -14.23 -18.41
C ASP A 3 15.09 -12.71 -18.43
N LEU A 4 14.14 -11.92 -17.91
CA LEU A 4 14.32 -10.47 -17.75
C LEU A 4 15.44 -10.13 -16.76
N MET A 5 15.83 -11.06 -15.86
CA MET A 5 16.93 -10.87 -14.91
C MET A 5 18.25 -10.53 -15.60
N LYS A 6 18.46 -10.96 -16.86
CA LYS A 6 19.68 -10.61 -17.62
C LYS A 6 19.81 -9.11 -17.90
N TYR A 7 18.71 -8.36 -17.80
CA TYR A 7 18.66 -6.91 -17.99
C TYR A 7 18.70 -6.13 -16.67
N LYS A 8 18.87 -6.79 -15.53
CA LYS A 8 18.85 -6.14 -14.21
C LYS A 8 19.89 -5.04 -14.10
N ASP A 9 21.04 -5.19 -14.76
CA ASP A 9 22.12 -4.20 -14.72
C ASP A 9 22.28 -3.45 -16.06
N ASP A 10 21.32 -3.59 -16.99
CA ASP A 10 21.30 -2.86 -18.28
C ASP A 10 20.62 -1.49 -18.13
N PRO A 11 21.36 -0.37 -18.22
CA PRO A 11 20.80 0.96 -18.05
C PRO A 11 19.69 1.30 -19.06
N ALA A 12 19.80 0.83 -20.31
CA ALA A 12 18.83 1.11 -21.36
C ALA A 12 17.52 0.37 -21.11
N ALA A 13 17.59 -0.89 -20.67
CA ALA A 13 16.40 -1.65 -20.29
C ALA A 13 15.69 -1.05 -19.06
N LEU A 14 16.45 -0.66 -18.03
CA LEU A 14 15.90 -0.02 -16.83
C LEU A 14 15.25 1.34 -17.14
N GLN A 15 15.83 2.12 -18.07
CA GLN A 15 15.24 3.38 -18.51
C GLN A 15 13.92 3.16 -19.28
N LYS A 16 13.87 2.16 -20.17
CA LYS A 16 12.62 1.77 -20.85
C LYS A 16 11.54 1.34 -19.86
N LEU A 17 11.89 0.54 -18.85
CA LEU A 17 10.95 0.14 -17.79
C LEU A 17 10.38 1.37 -17.04
N ALA A 18 11.25 2.33 -16.69
CA ALA A 18 10.83 3.57 -16.03
C ALA A 18 9.92 4.43 -16.93
N GLN A 19 10.19 4.49 -18.24
CA GLN A 19 9.35 5.21 -19.19
C GLN A 19 7.94 4.61 -19.28
N VAL A 20 7.83 3.28 -19.34
CA VAL A 20 6.54 2.57 -19.31
C VAL A 20 5.78 2.89 -18.02
N LYS A 21 6.44 2.83 -16.85
CA LYS A 21 5.83 3.21 -15.56
C LYS A 21 5.30 4.65 -15.60
N ARG A 22 6.11 5.61 -16.08
CA ARG A 22 5.69 7.01 -16.18
C ARG A 22 4.49 7.21 -17.10
N GLN A 23 4.46 6.56 -18.26
CA GLN A 23 3.31 6.61 -19.18
C GLN A 23 2.03 6.09 -18.53
N ASN A 24 2.12 5.00 -17.77
CA ASN A 24 0.99 4.48 -17.00
C ASN A 24 0.51 5.48 -15.94
N LYS A 25 1.44 6.13 -15.23
CA LYS A 25 1.13 7.18 -14.25
C LYS A 25 0.43 8.38 -14.87
N VAL A 26 0.89 8.85 -16.04
CA VAL A 26 0.24 9.92 -16.80
C VAL A 26 -1.19 9.53 -17.20
N ARG A 27 -1.38 8.31 -17.74
CA ARG A 27 -2.71 7.81 -18.09
C ARG A 27 -3.65 7.74 -16.89
N PHE A 28 -3.15 7.30 -15.74
CA PHE A 28 -3.91 7.25 -14.50
C PHE A 28 -4.23 8.66 -13.95
N ALA A 29 -3.27 9.59 -13.98
CA ALA A 29 -3.47 10.98 -13.58
C ALA A 29 -4.56 11.67 -14.43
N GLN A 30 -4.54 11.47 -15.75
CA GLN A 30 -5.60 11.95 -16.65
C GLN A 30 -6.97 11.34 -16.33
N TYR A 31 -7.01 10.05 -15.98
CA TYR A 31 -8.24 9.42 -15.52
C TYR A 31 -8.77 10.10 -14.25
N VAL A 32 -7.94 10.24 -13.20
CA VAL A 32 -8.32 10.87 -11.92
C VAL A 32 -8.81 12.30 -12.13
N LYS A 33 -8.11 13.08 -12.96
CA LYS A 33 -8.53 14.44 -13.30
C LYS A 33 -9.90 14.46 -13.96
N ARG A 34 -10.15 13.56 -14.91
CA ARG A 34 -11.44 13.49 -15.62
C ARG A 34 -12.60 13.08 -14.71
N VAL A 35 -12.40 12.11 -13.81
CA VAL A 35 -13.51 11.55 -13.02
C VAL A 35 -13.75 12.23 -11.68
N GLN A 36 -12.71 12.81 -11.08
CA GLN A 36 -12.77 13.41 -9.74
C GLN A 36 -12.28 14.87 -9.70
N GLY A 37 -11.83 15.43 -10.82
CA GLY A 37 -11.38 16.83 -10.91
C GLY A 37 -10.01 17.10 -10.26
N LEU A 38 -9.38 16.09 -9.67
CA LEU A 38 -8.10 16.22 -8.94
C LEU A 38 -6.90 16.10 -9.89
N ASP A 39 -6.02 17.11 -9.88
CA ASP A 39 -4.71 17.04 -10.53
C ASP A 39 -3.72 16.34 -9.61
N ILE A 40 -3.12 15.25 -10.09
CA ILE A 40 -2.04 14.54 -9.42
C ILE A 40 -0.79 14.53 -10.28
N ASP A 41 0.37 14.69 -9.64
CA ASP A 41 1.65 14.77 -10.32
C ASP A 41 2.18 13.35 -10.66
N PRO A 42 2.30 12.96 -11.94
CA PRO A 42 2.81 11.66 -12.34
C PRO A 42 4.30 11.45 -12.03
N ASP A 43 5.04 12.49 -11.63
CA ASP A 43 6.43 12.38 -11.22
C ASP A 43 6.59 12.18 -9.70
N SER A 44 5.51 12.39 -8.91
CA SER A 44 5.42 11.99 -7.49
C SER A 44 5.33 10.48 -7.31
N ILE A 45 5.71 9.94 -6.14
CA ILE A 45 5.51 8.53 -5.82
C ILE A 45 4.01 8.20 -5.80
N PHE A 46 3.57 7.23 -6.60
CA PHE A 46 2.20 6.69 -6.50
C PHE A 46 2.16 5.56 -5.47
N ASP A 47 1.64 5.90 -4.30
CA ASP A 47 1.59 5.05 -3.12
C ASP A 47 0.20 4.45 -2.95
N VAL A 48 0.07 3.15 -3.21
CA VAL A 48 -1.25 2.57 -3.50
C VAL A 48 -1.66 1.55 -2.45
N GLN A 49 -2.79 1.82 -1.79
CA GLN A 49 -3.47 0.88 -0.92
C GLN A 49 -4.90 0.61 -1.40
N VAL A 50 -5.06 -0.38 -2.28
CA VAL A 50 -6.37 -0.81 -2.79
C VAL A 50 -6.72 -2.23 -2.41
N LYS A 51 -7.76 -2.36 -1.58
CA LYS A 51 -8.28 -3.62 -1.02
C LYS A 51 -9.59 -3.31 -0.31
N ARG A 52 -10.36 -4.35 0.05
CA ARG A 52 -11.55 -4.18 0.91
C ARG A 52 -11.19 -3.38 2.15
N LEU A 53 -12.12 -2.55 2.63
CA LEU A 53 -11.87 -1.83 3.86
C LEU A 53 -12.20 -2.73 5.06
N HIS A 54 -11.19 -2.95 5.90
CA HIS A 54 -11.30 -3.71 7.13
C HIS A 54 -10.19 -3.27 8.07
N GLU A 55 -10.46 -3.21 9.37
CA GLU A 55 -9.47 -2.84 10.39
C GLU A 55 -8.14 -3.61 10.28
N TYR A 56 -8.17 -4.94 10.09
CA TYR A 56 -6.94 -5.75 9.96
C TYR A 56 -6.08 -5.40 8.75
N LYS A 57 -6.65 -4.77 7.71
CA LYS A 57 -5.94 -4.30 6.50
C LYS A 57 -5.27 -2.94 6.71
N ARG A 58 -5.53 -2.33 7.86
CA ARG A 58 -4.85 -1.18 8.44
C ARG A 58 -4.76 0.06 7.54
N GLN A 59 -5.80 0.38 6.76
CA GLN A 59 -5.87 1.67 6.05
C GLN A 59 -5.73 2.88 7.00
N HIS A 60 -6.22 2.78 8.24
CA HIS A 60 -5.99 3.79 9.28
C HIS A 60 -4.53 3.90 9.77
N LEU A 61 -3.69 2.85 9.69
CA LEU A 61 -2.25 2.97 9.96
C LEU A 61 -1.59 3.86 8.90
N ASN A 62 -1.91 3.59 7.63
CA ASN A 62 -1.46 4.40 6.51
C ASN A 62 -1.91 5.86 6.69
N ALA A 63 -3.20 6.08 6.95
CA ALA A 63 -3.76 7.41 7.12
C ALA A 63 -3.22 8.17 8.33
N LEU A 64 -2.88 7.49 9.44
CA LEU A 64 -2.18 8.10 10.57
C LEU A 64 -0.79 8.58 10.18
N GLN A 65 -0.04 7.78 9.41
CA GLN A 65 1.28 8.21 8.93
C GLN A 65 1.17 9.41 7.98
N ILE A 66 0.17 9.41 7.08
CA ILE A 66 -0.12 10.56 6.21
C ILE A 66 -0.43 11.81 7.04
N LEU A 67 -1.20 11.67 8.13
CA LEU A 67 -1.50 12.79 9.03
C LEU A 67 -0.23 13.29 9.72
N THR A 68 0.69 12.41 10.16
CA THR A 68 1.97 12.86 10.71
C THR A 68 2.86 13.56 9.69
N ASP A 69 2.88 13.07 8.44
CA ASP A 69 3.62 13.70 7.34
C ASP A 69 3.03 15.09 7.03
N TYR A 70 1.69 15.21 7.06
CA TYR A 70 0.98 16.48 6.90
C TYR A 70 1.31 17.46 8.02
N GLN A 71 1.28 17.03 9.28
CA GLN A 71 1.64 17.88 10.43
C GLN A 71 3.06 18.44 10.27
N ARG A 72 4.02 17.57 9.94
CA ARG A 72 5.42 17.97 9.72
C ARG A 72 5.56 18.98 8.58
N LEU A 73 4.92 18.75 7.43
CA LEU A 73 4.98 19.67 6.29
C LEU A 73 4.21 20.97 6.52
N ARG A 74 3.19 20.95 7.36
CA ARG A 74 2.43 22.15 7.74
C ARG A 74 3.26 23.07 8.66
N GLU A 75 4.04 22.47 9.55
CA GLU A 75 4.95 23.18 10.47
C GLU A 75 6.22 23.66 9.76
N ASP A 76 6.80 22.82 8.89
CA ASP A 76 7.93 23.17 8.03
C ASP A 76 7.64 22.82 6.56
N PRO A 77 7.05 23.76 5.80
CA PRO A 77 6.77 23.57 4.37
C PRO A 77 8.04 23.34 3.52
N ASN A 78 9.22 23.71 4.02
CA ASN A 78 10.49 23.53 3.32
C ASN A 78 11.18 22.21 3.66
N ALA A 79 10.64 21.42 4.59
CA ALA A 79 11.19 20.14 4.97
C ALA A 79 11.46 19.25 3.74
N ASP A 80 12.59 18.54 3.77
CA ASP A 80 12.92 17.54 2.76
C ASP A 80 11.87 16.43 2.78
N PHE A 81 11.18 16.30 1.65
CA PHE A 81 10.06 15.39 1.44
C PHE A 81 9.96 15.04 -0.04
N VAL A 82 10.11 13.76 -0.36
CA VAL A 82 9.93 13.25 -1.72
C VAL A 82 8.44 13.31 -2.07
N PRO A 83 8.02 14.04 -3.12
CA PRO A 83 6.62 14.20 -3.43
C PRO A 83 5.87 12.87 -3.56
N ARG A 84 4.67 12.79 -3.00
CA ARG A 84 3.89 11.55 -2.92
C ARG A 84 2.39 11.78 -3.13
N THR A 85 1.80 10.95 -3.97
CA THR A 85 0.35 10.83 -4.14
C THR A 85 -0.12 9.52 -3.51
N TYR A 86 -0.83 9.62 -2.39
CA TYR A 86 -1.40 8.48 -1.68
C TYR A 86 -2.76 8.13 -2.28
N ILE A 87 -2.91 6.89 -2.76
CA ILE A 87 -4.07 6.44 -3.52
C ILE A 87 -4.74 5.30 -2.77
N PHE A 88 -5.96 5.57 -2.31
CA PHE A 88 -6.84 4.59 -1.67
C PHE A 88 -7.95 4.17 -2.63
N GLY A 89 -8.45 2.96 -2.44
CA GLY A 89 -9.58 2.41 -3.20
C GLY A 89 -10.13 1.21 -2.47
N ALA A 90 -11.27 1.39 -1.81
CA ALA A 90 -11.85 0.37 -0.96
C ALA A 90 -13.37 0.51 -0.90
N LYS A 91 -14.03 -0.61 -0.54
CA LYS A 91 -15.44 -0.65 -0.16
C LYS A 91 -15.54 -1.25 1.23
N ALA A 92 -16.42 -0.70 2.05
CA ALA A 92 -16.81 -1.26 3.34
C ALA A 92 -18.13 -2.00 3.19
N ALA A 93 -18.35 -3.03 4.02
CA ALA A 93 -19.67 -3.66 4.13
C ALA A 93 -20.69 -2.65 4.69
N ALA A 94 -21.95 -2.76 4.26
CA ALA A 94 -22.98 -1.74 4.54
C ALA A 94 -23.16 -1.47 6.06
N GLY A 95 -23.17 -2.53 6.87
CA GLY A 95 -23.31 -2.45 8.33
C GLY A 95 -22.00 -2.23 9.10
N TYR A 96 -20.84 -2.16 8.44
CA TYR A 96 -19.56 -2.03 9.12
C TYR A 96 -19.26 -0.55 9.40
N TYR A 97 -19.87 -0.02 10.48
CA TYR A 97 -19.75 1.39 10.88
C TYR A 97 -18.30 1.85 11.02
N PHE A 98 -17.48 1.11 11.79
CA PHE A 98 -16.09 1.49 12.05
C PHE A 98 -15.27 1.58 10.76
N ALA A 99 -15.44 0.63 9.83
CA ALA A 99 -14.85 0.72 8.51
C ALA A 99 -15.31 1.98 7.76
N LYS A 100 -16.61 2.29 7.74
CA LYS A 100 -17.11 3.52 7.10
C LYS A 100 -16.52 4.79 7.73
N GLN A 101 -16.27 4.81 9.04
CA GLN A 101 -15.58 5.92 9.71
C GLN A 101 -14.11 6.05 9.27
N ILE A 102 -13.40 4.94 9.06
CA ILE A 102 -12.04 4.96 8.48
C ILE A 102 -12.06 5.54 7.05
N ILE A 103 -13.06 5.20 6.22
CA ILE A 103 -13.22 5.81 4.89
C ILE A 103 -13.37 7.32 5.02
N ARG A 104 -14.31 7.76 5.88
CA ARG A 104 -14.58 9.18 6.09
C ARG A 104 -13.33 9.91 6.56
N PHE A 105 -12.57 9.34 7.49
CA PHE A 105 -11.30 9.91 7.95
C PHE A 105 -10.32 10.11 6.79
N ILE A 106 -10.10 9.11 5.94
CA ILE A 106 -9.18 9.21 4.80
C ILE A 106 -9.65 10.27 3.80
N VAL A 107 -10.97 10.33 3.53
CA VAL A 107 -11.55 11.32 2.61
C VAL A 107 -11.39 12.74 3.15
N ASP A 108 -11.70 12.97 4.43
CA ASP A 108 -11.60 14.31 5.04
C ASP A 108 -10.14 14.73 5.26
N LEU A 109 -9.24 13.78 5.56
CA LEU A 109 -7.80 14.00 5.54
C LEU A 109 -7.32 14.42 4.14
N GLY A 110 -7.80 13.74 3.10
CA GLY A 110 -7.44 14.08 1.73
C GLY A 110 -7.97 15.44 1.29
N ARG A 111 -9.19 15.82 1.68
CA ARG A 111 -9.72 17.18 1.46
C ARG A 111 -8.84 18.23 2.13
N THR A 112 -8.52 18.02 3.41
CA THR A 112 -7.66 18.91 4.19
C THR A 112 -6.31 19.13 3.49
N ILE A 113 -5.59 18.04 3.21
CA ILE A 113 -4.27 18.10 2.55
C ILE A 113 -4.35 18.72 1.16
N ASN A 114 -5.28 18.27 0.32
CA ASN A 114 -5.35 18.72 -1.08
C ASN A 114 -5.72 20.21 -1.20
N SER A 115 -6.44 20.76 -0.21
CA SER A 115 -6.80 22.18 -0.13
C SER A 115 -5.72 23.08 0.48
N ASP A 116 -4.73 22.51 1.18
CA ASP A 116 -3.70 23.30 1.87
C ASP A 116 -2.57 23.69 0.90
N PRO A 117 -2.46 24.97 0.48
CA PRO A 117 -1.46 25.40 -0.50
C PRO A 117 -0.02 25.26 0.00
N ARG A 118 0.19 25.10 1.32
CA ARG A 118 1.52 24.89 1.91
C ARG A 118 2.04 23.48 1.64
N VAL A 119 1.14 22.50 1.50
CA VAL A 119 1.50 21.07 1.47
C VAL A 119 1.10 20.38 0.16
N ASN A 120 0.04 20.83 -0.50
CA ASN A 120 -0.59 20.13 -1.62
C ASN A 120 0.28 19.99 -2.89
N LYS A 121 1.40 20.71 -2.98
CA LYS A 121 2.40 20.55 -4.04
C LYS A 121 3.35 19.37 -3.78
N LYS A 122 3.56 18.99 -2.51
CA LYS A 122 4.40 17.87 -2.09
C LYS A 122 3.59 16.61 -1.82
N MET A 123 2.34 16.75 -1.38
CA MET A 123 1.51 15.63 -1.00
C MET A 123 0.08 15.76 -1.54
N ARG A 124 -0.42 14.66 -2.10
CA ARG A 124 -1.83 14.52 -2.52
C ARG A 124 -2.41 13.25 -1.95
N VAL A 125 -3.70 13.26 -1.60
CA VAL A 125 -4.44 12.05 -1.23
C VAL A 125 -5.64 11.90 -2.14
N VAL A 126 -5.77 10.74 -2.78
CA VAL A 126 -6.88 10.40 -3.66
C VAL A 126 -7.59 9.19 -3.08
N TYR A 127 -8.88 9.34 -2.80
CA TYR A 127 -9.75 8.20 -2.54
C TYR A 127 -10.55 7.90 -3.81
N LEU A 128 -10.28 6.76 -4.42
CA LEU A 128 -10.95 6.32 -5.62
C LEU A 128 -12.34 5.79 -5.30
N GLU A 129 -13.35 6.44 -5.87
CA GLU A 129 -14.74 6.04 -5.72
C GLU A 129 -15.03 4.73 -6.48
N ASP A 130 -15.93 3.92 -5.92
CA ASP A 130 -16.41 2.67 -6.51
C ASP A 130 -15.31 1.74 -7.06
N TYR A 131 -14.26 1.51 -6.25
CA TYR A 131 -13.13 0.66 -6.67
C TYR A 131 -13.60 -0.72 -7.16
N ARG A 132 -13.22 -1.04 -8.40
CA ARG A 132 -13.65 -2.21 -9.18
C ARG A 132 -12.56 -2.65 -10.17
N VAL A 133 -12.77 -3.77 -10.84
CA VAL A 133 -11.77 -4.38 -11.74
C VAL A 133 -11.29 -3.41 -12.82
N THR A 134 -12.19 -2.73 -13.54
CA THR A 134 -11.82 -1.76 -14.59
C THR A 134 -10.92 -0.64 -14.07
N LEU A 135 -11.13 -0.20 -12.81
CA LEU A 135 -10.27 0.82 -12.21
C LEU A 135 -8.93 0.23 -11.78
N ALA A 136 -8.92 -1.00 -11.28
CA ALA A 136 -7.68 -1.72 -10.96
C ALA A 136 -6.80 -1.90 -12.21
N GLU A 137 -7.38 -2.20 -13.38
CA GLU A 137 -6.63 -2.33 -14.64
C GLU A 137 -5.86 -1.05 -15.01
N LEU A 138 -6.39 0.13 -14.66
CA LEU A 138 -5.71 1.41 -14.88
C LEU A 138 -4.69 1.73 -13.77
N LEU A 139 -5.01 1.40 -12.52
CA LEU A 139 -4.21 1.77 -11.35
C LEU A 139 -2.98 0.88 -11.16
N MET A 140 -3.13 -0.45 -11.29
CA MET A 140 -2.05 -1.40 -10.99
C MET A 140 -0.76 -1.12 -11.80
N PRO A 141 -0.83 -0.81 -13.11
CA PRO A 141 0.35 -0.45 -13.89
C PRO A 141 1.00 0.88 -13.49
N ALA A 142 0.26 1.78 -12.83
CA ALA A 142 0.72 3.10 -12.39
C ALA A 142 1.32 3.10 -10.97
N ALA A 143 1.08 2.07 -10.16
CA ALA A 143 1.57 2.01 -8.78
C ALA A 143 3.11 1.95 -8.72
N ASP A 144 3.72 2.78 -7.88
CA ASP A 144 5.15 2.67 -7.53
C ASP A 144 5.30 1.83 -6.26
N ILE A 145 4.50 2.11 -5.23
CA ILE A 145 4.47 1.37 -3.97
C ILE A 145 3.14 0.61 -3.83
N SER A 146 3.26 -0.64 -3.42
CA SER A 146 2.17 -1.56 -3.10
C SER A 146 2.06 -1.70 -1.57
N GLU A 147 1.08 -1.05 -0.96
CA GLU A 147 0.85 -1.08 0.50
C GLU A 147 0.15 -2.39 0.93
N GLN A 148 0.92 -3.30 1.52
CA GLN A 148 0.50 -4.63 1.95
C GLN A 148 0.68 -4.79 3.46
N ILE A 149 0.00 -3.92 4.19
CA ILE A 149 0.29 -3.62 5.59
C ILE A 149 -0.67 -4.29 6.57
N SER A 150 -1.27 -5.43 6.25
CA SER A 150 -2.13 -6.15 7.21
C SER A 150 -1.34 -6.55 8.46
N LEU A 151 -1.96 -6.71 9.63
CA LEU A 151 -1.25 -7.23 10.81
C LEU A 151 -0.73 -8.63 10.51
N ALA A 152 0.54 -8.93 10.83
CA ALA A 152 1.09 -10.26 10.58
C ALA A 152 0.29 -11.37 11.26
N GLY A 153 -0.01 -12.44 10.52
CA GLY A 153 -0.87 -13.54 10.94
C GLY A 153 -2.37 -13.34 10.63
N THR A 154 -2.77 -12.31 9.85
CA THR A 154 -4.19 -12.04 9.56
C THR A 154 -4.56 -12.17 8.08
N GLU A 155 -3.62 -11.97 7.16
CA GLU A 155 -3.84 -12.17 5.73
C GLU A 155 -3.36 -13.57 5.31
N ALA A 156 -4.29 -14.42 4.88
CA ALA A 156 -3.94 -15.77 4.43
C ALA A 156 -3.09 -15.79 3.13
N SER A 157 -3.30 -14.82 2.24
CA SER A 157 -2.59 -14.72 0.96
C SER A 157 -2.56 -13.27 0.49
N GLY A 158 -3.57 -12.85 -0.27
CA GLY A 158 -3.59 -11.56 -0.96
C GLY A 158 -3.15 -11.71 -2.41
N THR A 159 -3.96 -11.20 -3.35
CA THR A 159 -3.67 -11.28 -4.79
C THR A 159 -3.42 -9.92 -5.44
N SER A 160 -3.80 -8.83 -4.76
CA SER A 160 -3.49 -7.47 -5.21
C SER A 160 -1.99 -7.18 -5.19
N ASN A 161 -1.26 -7.72 -4.21
CA ASN A 161 0.20 -7.64 -4.14
C ASN A 161 0.86 -8.31 -5.35
N MET A 162 0.40 -9.49 -5.77
CA MET A 162 0.88 -10.19 -6.97
C MET A 162 0.64 -9.37 -8.24
N LYS A 163 -0.54 -8.75 -8.36
CA LYS A 163 -0.89 -7.86 -9.49
C LYS A 163 0.00 -6.62 -9.55
N MET A 164 0.30 -6.02 -8.41
CA MET A 164 1.20 -4.86 -8.34
C MET A 164 2.65 -5.25 -8.61
N MET A 165 3.11 -6.39 -8.08
CA MET A 165 4.44 -6.95 -8.29
C MET A 165 4.74 -7.17 -9.78
N ILE A 166 3.85 -7.85 -10.52
CA ILE A 166 4.06 -8.09 -11.96
C ILE A 166 4.03 -6.79 -12.79
N ASN A 167 3.42 -5.73 -12.26
CA ASN A 167 3.41 -4.39 -12.85
C ASN A 167 4.58 -3.50 -12.38
N GLY A 168 5.55 -4.07 -11.65
CA GLY A 168 6.77 -3.38 -11.24
C GLY A 168 6.59 -2.41 -10.07
N ALA A 169 5.53 -2.54 -9.27
CA ALA A 169 5.46 -1.84 -7.99
C ALA A 169 6.27 -2.58 -6.92
N VAL A 170 6.96 -1.84 -6.07
CA VAL A 170 7.70 -2.40 -4.93
C VAL A 170 6.74 -2.55 -3.75
N THR A 171 6.75 -3.72 -3.12
CA THR A 171 5.90 -3.99 -1.96
C THR A 171 6.47 -3.35 -0.70
N LEU A 172 5.65 -2.54 -0.02
CA LEU A 172 5.86 -2.09 1.34
C LEU A 172 4.83 -2.82 2.21
N GLY A 173 5.28 -3.71 3.10
CA GLY A 173 4.37 -4.60 3.80
C GLY A 173 4.94 -5.30 5.01
N THR A 174 4.06 -5.96 5.74
CA THR A 174 4.41 -6.90 6.82
C THR A 174 4.80 -8.25 6.25
N LEU A 175 5.47 -9.06 7.08
CA LEU A 175 5.79 -10.44 6.76
C LEU A 175 4.56 -11.34 7.00
N ASP A 176 3.58 -11.25 6.09
CA ASP A 176 2.28 -11.93 6.18
C ASP A 176 1.76 -12.39 4.81
N GLY A 177 0.95 -13.45 4.81
CA GLY A 177 0.33 -14.00 3.60
C GLY A 177 1.30 -14.16 2.43
N ALA A 178 0.89 -13.72 1.24
CA ALA A 178 1.70 -13.82 0.03
C ALA A 178 2.91 -12.87 0.02
N ASN A 179 3.05 -11.93 0.97
CA ASN A 179 4.29 -11.14 1.08
C ASN A 179 5.49 -12.02 1.45
N VAL A 180 5.27 -13.11 2.19
CA VAL A 180 6.31 -14.11 2.49
C VAL A 180 6.80 -14.75 1.20
N GLU A 181 5.88 -15.24 0.37
CA GLU A 181 6.23 -15.84 -0.92
C GLU A 181 6.89 -14.85 -1.88
N ILE A 182 6.45 -13.58 -1.87
CA ILE A 182 7.07 -12.52 -2.69
C ILE A 182 8.51 -12.31 -2.21
N ARG A 183 8.74 -12.19 -0.90
CA ARG A 183 10.09 -12.03 -0.32
C ARG A 183 10.99 -13.18 -0.74
N ASP A 184 10.50 -14.41 -0.66
CA ASP A 184 11.27 -15.60 -1.03
C ASP A 184 11.59 -15.63 -2.54
N ALA A 185 10.72 -15.05 -3.38
CA ALA A 185 10.93 -14.97 -4.83
C ALA A 185 11.87 -13.83 -5.25
N VAL A 186 11.78 -12.65 -4.63
CA VAL A 186 12.55 -11.45 -5.05
C VAL A 186 13.77 -11.16 -4.19
N GLY A 187 13.86 -11.74 -2.99
CA GLY A 187 14.86 -11.39 -1.97
C GLY A 187 14.48 -10.12 -1.20
N GLU A 188 14.85 -10.08 0.08
CA GLU A 188 14.48 -9.00 1.01
C GLU A 188 14.89 -7.60 0.52
N GLN A 189 16.02 -7.49 -0.18
CA GLN A 189 16.53 -6.24 -0.74
C GLN A 189 15.63 -5.62 -1.81
N ASN A 190 14.69 -6.39 -2.38
CA ASN A 190 13.75 -5.94 -3.42
C ASN A 190 12.32 -5.72 -2.86
N MET A 191 12.18 -5.68 -1.54
CA MET A 191 10.96 -5.31 -0.81
C MET A 191 11.28 -4.32 0.31
N ILE A 192 10.23 -3.71 0.86
CA ILE A 192 10.32 -2.82 2.02
C ILE A 192 9.48 -3.44 3.14
N LEU A 193 10.11 -4.33 3.91
CA LEU A 193 9.45 -5.00 5.03
C LEU A 193 9.52 -4.17 6.31
N PHE A 194 8.47 -4.27 7.12
CA PHE A 194 8.40 -3.65 8.45
C PHE A 194 7.46 -4.42 9.38
N GLY A 195 7.42 -3.96 10.63
CA GLY A 195 6.47 -4.43 11.61
C GLY A 195 6.89 -5.71 12.30
N MET A 196 6.04 -6.14 13.22
CA MET A 196 6.19 -7.39 13.95
C MET A 196 5.97 -8.61 13.03
N THR A 197 6.65 -9.72 13.34
CA THR A 197 6.25 -11.04 12.82
C THR A 197 4.95 -11.52 13.49
N ALA A 198 4.33 -12.56 12.93
CA ALA A 198 3.13 -13.15 13.53
C ALA A 198 3.38 -13.65 14.97
N GLU A 199 4.56 -14.24 15.22
CA GLU A 199 4.98 -14.71 16.55
C GLU A 199 5.16 -13.54 17.53
N GLN A 200 5.79 -12.45 17.07
CA GLN A 200 5.98 -11.25 17.88
C GLN A 200 4.64 -10.58 18.22
N ALA A 201 3.73 -10.47 17.26
CA ALA A 201 2.38 -9.94 17.47
C ALA A 201 1.58 -10.81 18.46
N ALA A 202 1.64 -12.14 18.30
CA ALA A 202 1.00 -13.07 19.23
C ALA A 202 1.61 -12.98 20.65
N ALA A 203 2.94 -12.89 20.75
CA ALA A 203 3.63 -12.73 22.03
C ALA A 203 3.26 -11.41 22.72
N LEU A 204 3.24 -10.29 21.99
CA LEU A 204 2.85 -8.98 22.52
C LEU A 204 1.42 -9.01 23.05
N LYS A 205 0.49 -9.66 22.33
CA LYS A 205 -0.89 -9.83 22.78
C LYS A 205 -0.97 -10.63 24.08
N ARG A 206 -0.26 -11.77 24.16
CA ARG A 206 -0.22 -12.63 25.35
C ARG A 206 0.38 -11.94 26.57
N ASN A 207 1.38 -11.08 26.37
CA ASN A 207 2.11 -10.40 27.44
C ASN A 207 1.40 -9.15 27.97
N GLY A 208 0.17 -8.85 27.53
CA GLY A 208 -0.57 -7.67 27.95
C GLY A 208 -0.23 -6.43 27.12
N TYR A 209 -0.66 -6.44 25.86
CA TYR A 209 -0.52 -5.29 24.97
C TYR A 209 -1.21 -4.04 25.53
N SER A 210 -0.44 -2.96 25.70
CA SER A 210 -0.94 -1.64 26.13
C SER A 210 -0.77 -0.62 25.00
N PRO A 211 -1.83 -0.29 24.24
CA PRO A 211 -1.74 0.62 23.10
C PRO A 211 -1.27 2.02 23.48
N ARG A 212 -1.75 2.56 24.62
CA ARG A 212 -1.42 3.90 25.10
C ARG A 212 0.09 4.11 25.26
N ALA A 213 0.79 3.09 25.76
CA ALA A 213 2.24 3.17 25.95
C ALA A 213 2.99 3.44 24.63
N PHE A 214 2.47 2.99 23.48
CA PHE A 214 3.08 3.27 22.18
C PHE A 214 2.80 4.70 21.70
N ALA A 215 1.59 5.21 21.95
CA ALA A 215 1.25 6.60 21.66
C ALA A 215 2.09 7.58 22.51
N ASP A 216 2.25 7.32 23.80
CA ASP A 216 2.97 8.18 24.74
C ASP A 216 4.48 8.26 24.40
N ARG A 217 5.05 7.15 23.93
CA ARG A 217 6.48 7.07 23.54
C ARG A 217 6.77 7.65 22.16
N THR A 218 5.75 7.98 21.38
CA THR A 218 5.89 8.44 19.99
C THR A 218 5.19 9.79 19.82
N PRO A 219 5.88 10.92 20.08
CA PRO A 219 5.25 12.25 20.09
C PRO A 219 4.47 12.61 18.82
N ALA A 220 5.01 12.27 17.64
CA ALA A 220 4.32 12.47 16.36
C ALA A 220 3.01 11.69 16.27
N LEU A 221 2.98 10.43 16.71
CA LEU A 221 1.75 9.62 16.77
C LEU A 221 0.75 10.22 17.74
N GLY A 222 1.19 10.65 18.92
CA GLY A 222 0.33 11.34 19.89
C GLY A 222 -0.27 12.64 19.32
N GLY A 223 0.51 13.40 18.54
CA GLY A 223 0.05 14.57 17.81
C GLY A 223 -1.02 14.25 16.77
N ALA A 224 -0.81 13.23 15.94
CA ALA A 224 -1.77 12.78 14.94
C ALA A 224 -3.07 12.26 15.58
N LEU A 225 -2.99 11.49 16.67
CA LEU A 225 -4.17 11.00 17.39
C LEU A 225 -4.99 12.16 17.99
N ARG A 226 -4.32 13.16 18.57
CA ARG A 226 -5.00 14.37 19.07
C ARG A 226 -5.70 15.13 17.94
N GLU A 227 -5.03 15.36 16.81
CA GLU A 227 -5.64 16.05 15.67
C GLU A 227 -6.81 15.26 15.07
N MET A 228 -6.67 13.94 14.91
CA MET A 228 -7.76 13.05 14.50
C MET A 228 -8.97 13.15 15.44
N GLY A 229 -8.74 13.17 16.76
CA GLY A 229 -9.81 13.28 17.75
C GLY A 229 -10.45 14.67 17.84
N ASN A 230 -9.69 15.74 17.58
CA ASN A 230 -10.21 17.10 17.46
C ASN A 230 -11.05 17.27 16.18
N GLY A 231 -10.63 16.56 15.13
CA GLY A 231 -11.37 16.42 13.89
C GLY A 231 -10.73 17.11 12.69
N LEU A 232 -11.17 16.68 11.51
CA LEU A 232 -10.79 17.23 10.21
C LEU A 232 -12.08 17.61 9.48
N CYS A 233 -12.08 18.74 8.77
CA CYS A 233 -13.27 19.24 8.07
C CYS A 233 -14.53 19.34 8.97
N GLY A 234 -14.36 19.67 10.26
CA GLY A 234 -15.46 19.76 11.24
C GLY A 234 -15.99 18.40 11.74
N VAL A 235 -15.31 17.30 11.43
CA VAL A 235 -15.70 15.94 11.82
C VAL A 235 -14.69 15.37 12.80
N SER A 236 -15.11 15.05 14.01
CA SER A 236 -14.29 14.33 14.99
C SER A 236 -14.26 12.83 14.68
N PHE A 237 -13.08 12.21 14.78
CA PHE A 237 -12.88 10.77 14.64
C PHE A 237 -12.52 10.12 15.98
N ARG A 238 -13.05 10.65 17.09
CA ARG A 238 -12.77 10.18 18.44
C ARG A 238 -13.07 8.69 18.63
N ASP A 239 -14.12 8.16 18.00
CA ASP A 239 -14.41 6.72 18.03
C ASP A 239 -13.22 5.85 17.57
N ILE A 240 -12.49 6.30 16.53
CA ILE A 240 -11.30 5.62 16.03
C ILE A 240 -10.16 5.75 17.03
N VAL A 241 -9.95 6.97 17.56
CA VAL A 241 -8.90 7.24 18.56
C VAL A 241 -9.11 6.42 19.82
N ASP A 242 -10.34 6.34 20.33
CA ASP A 242 -10.69 5.60 21.54
C ASP A 242 -10.52 4.09 21.33
N SER A 243 -10.88 3.57 20.15
CA SER A 243 -10.60 2.18 19.78
C SER A 243 -9.09 1.88 19.76
N LEU A 244 -8.29 2.77 19.17
CA LEU A 244 -6.83 2.64 19.10
C LEU A 244 -6.14 2.78 20.46
N LEU A 245 -6.59 3.68 21.33
CA LEU A 245 -6.02 3.85 22.67
C LEU A 245 -6.59 2.84 23.68
N GLY A 246 -7.73 2.23 23.38
CA GLY A 246 -8.39 1.23 24.20
C GLY A 246 -7.83 -0.17 23.98
N SER A 247 -8.13 -0.76 22.82
CA SER A 247 -7.83 -2.17 22.54
C SER A 247 -6.87 -2.40 21.38
N ASP A 248 -6.89 -1.54 20.35
CA ASP A 248 -6.11 -1.66 19.10
C ASP A 248 -5.89 -3.12 18.66
N PRO A 249 -6.96 -3.85 18.31
CA PRO A 249 -6.91 -5.30 18.10
C PRO A 249 -5.97 -5.72 16.97
N TYR A 250 -5.60 -4.78 16.09
CA TYR A 250 -4.72 -4.99 14.96
C TYR A 250 -3.36 -4.28 15.09
N MET A 251 -3.03 -3.84 16.31
CA MET A 251 -1.70 -3.34 16.68
C MET A 251 -1.18 -2.24 15.74
N VAL A 252 -2.07 -1.34 15.34
CA VAL A 252 -1.76 -0.15 14.54
C VAL A 252 -0.70 0.70 15.25
N LEU A 253 -0.87 0.96 16.55
CA LEU A 253 0.02 1.82 17.31
C LEU A 253 1.38 1.13 17.57
N ALA A 254 1.39 -0.20 17.70
CA ALA A 254 2.63 -0.95 17.91
C ALA A 254 3.54 -0.93 16.67
N ASP A 255 2.97 -1.09 15.48
CA ASP A 255 3.72 -1.08 14.22
C ASP A 255 3.98 0.34 13.67
N PHE A 256 3.37 1.38 14.25
CA PHE A 256 3.46 2.74 13.71
C PHE A 256 4.91 3.22 13.51
N ALA A 257 5.76 3.07 14.52
CA ALA A 257 7.14 3.55 14.46
C ALA A 257 7.99 2.80 13.43
N SER A 258 7.78 1.49 13.27
CA SER A 258 8.49 0.69 12.25
C SER A 258 7.97 0.98 10.85
N TYR A 259 6.66 1.24 10.71
CA TYR A 259 6.04 1.70 9.47
C TYR A 259 6.58 3.06 9.02
N ALA A 260 6.69 4.04 9.93
CA ALA A 260 7.27 5.35 9.65
C ALA A 260 8.72 5.23 9.12
N LYS A 261 9.53 4.34 9.72
CA LYS A 261 10.89 4.06 9.24
C LYS A 261 10.90 3.44 7.84
N ALA A 262 9.98 2.52 7.55
CA ALA A 262 9.84 1.91 6.25
C ALA A 262 9.35 2.90 5.17
N ARG A 263 8.42 3.79 5.53
CA ARG A 263 8.01 4.92 4.66
C ARG A 263 9.19 5.83 4.34
N ALA A 264 9.99 6.23 5.33
CA ALA A 264 11.20 7.01 5.09
C ALA A 264 12.23 6.27 4.22
N ARG A 265 12.41 4.95 4.43
CA ARG A 265 13.25 4.10 3.56
C ARG A 265 12.73 4.08 2.12
N SER A 266 11.42 3.99 1.92
CA SER A 266 10.81 4.00 0.58
C SER A 266 11.10 5.28 -0.18
N ALA A 267 11.05 6.44 0.49
CA ALA A 267 11.39 7.72 -0.12
C ALA A 267 12.86 7.75 -0.55
N ARG A 268 13.79 7.32 0.32
CA ARG A 268 15.22 7.26 -0.02
C ARG A 268 15.51 6.32 -1.19
N LEU A 269 14.90 5.13 -1.19
CA LEU A 269 15.06 4.16 -2.28
C LEU A 269 14.53 4.71 -3.60
N TYR A 270 13.40 5.40 -3.59
CA TYR A 270 12.83 6.00 -4.80
C TYR A 270 13.73 7.11 -5.38
N SER A 271 14.35 7.92 -4.52
CA SER A 271 15.32 8.95 -4.94
C SER A 271 16.58 8.35 -5.58
N ASP A 272 16.98 7.13 -5.21
CA ASP A 272 17.97 6.34 -5.94
C ASP A 272 17.31 5.60 -7.12
N ALA A 273 17.17 6.33 -8.23
CA ALA A 273 16.53 5.81 -9.43
C ALA A 273 17.17 4.51 -9.97
N GLY A 274 18.48 4.32 -9.77
CA GLY A 274 19.18 3.11 -10.19
C GLY A 274 18.71 1.90 -9.39
N THR A 275 18.80 1.98 -8.07
CA THR A 275 18.35 0.92 -7.17
C THR A 275 16.84 0.66 -7.32
N TRP A 276 16.02 1.71 -7.36
CA TRP A 276 14.57 1.57 -7.50
C TRP A 276 14.17 0.80 -8.76
N ARG A 277 14.74 1.14 -9.92
CA ARG A 277 14.42 0.48 -11.19
C ARG A 277 14.86 -0.98 -11.19
N LYS A 278 15.99 -1.31 -10.55
CA LYS A 278 16.43 -2.70 -10.36
C LYS A 278 15.45 -3.48 -9.52
N MET A 279 14.98 -2.92 -8.40
CA MET A 279 13.95 -3.55 -7.56
C MET A 279 12.67 -3.82 -8.36
N CYS A 280 12.21 -2.84 -9.15
CA CYS A 280 11.04 -2.99 -10.02
C CYS A 280 11.23 -4.14 -11.02
N LEU A 281 12.37 -4.20 -11.72
CA LEU A 281 12.67 -5.23 -12.71
C LEU A 281 12.71 -6.63 -12.08
N VAL A 282 13.34 -6.78 -10.90
CA VAL A 282 13.37 -8.06 -10.20
C VAL A 282 11.97 -8.52 -9.82
N ASN A 283 11.12 -7.62 -9.33
CA ASN A 283 9.72 -7.94 -9.02
C ASN A 283 8.97 -8.44 -10.26
N VAL A 284 9.10 -7.76 -11.40
CA VAL A 284 8.49 -8.20 -12.67
C VAL A 284 9.02 -9.56 -13.12
N ALA A 285 10.33 -9.75 -13.09
CA ALA A 285 10.99 -10.97 -13.59
C ALA A 285 10.58 -12.22 -12.78
N GLN A 286 10.38 -12.07 -11.47
CA GLN A 286 10.04 -13.16 -10.57
C GLN A 286 8.53 -13.40 -10.39
N ALA A 287 7.68 -12.53 -10.96
CA ALA A 287 6.24 -12.60 -10.77
C ALA A 287 5.57 -13.85 -11.38
N GLY A 288 6.26 -14.55 -12.30
CA GLY A 288 5.73 -15.75 -12.97
C GLY A 288 5.30 -16.86 -12.00
N ARG A 289 5.90 -16.95 -10.81
CA ARG A 289 5.51 -17.87 -9.74
C ARG A 289 4.07 -17.70 -9.28
N PHE A 290 3.50 -16.50 -9.45
CA PHE A 290 2.15 -16.14 -9.00
C PHE A 290 1.08 -16.23 -10.10
N SER A 291 1.41 -16.83 -11.26
CA SER A 291 0.42 -17.09 -12.29
C SER A 291 -0.68 -18.03 -11.78
N SER A 292 -1.93 -17.71 -12.07
CA SER A 292 -3.07 -18.60 -11.82
C SER A 292 -2.92 -19.93 -12.56
N ASP A 293 -2.22 -19.97 -13.69
CA ASP A 293 -1.98 -21.22 -14.44
C ASP A 293 -1.22 -22.24 -13.59
N ARG A 294 -0.28 -21.77 -12.75
CA ARG A 294 0.43 -22.63 -11.79
C ARG A 294 -0.54 -23.19 -10.76
N ALA A 295 -1.38 -22.34 -10.17
CA ALA A 295 -2.37 -22.76 -9.18
C ALA A 295 -3.37 -23.76 -9.78
N ILE A 296 -3.91 -23.50 -10.97
CA ILE A 296 -4.82 -24.41 -11.68
C ILE A 296 -4.16 -25.76 -11.95
N ARG A 297 -2.88 -25.77 -12.37
CA ARG A 297 -2.13 -27.01 -12.59
C ARG A 297 -1.95 -27.81 -11.29
N GLU A 298 -1.55 -27.14 -10.21
CA GLU A 298 -1.40 -27.78 -8.89
C GLU A 298 -2.72 -28.37 -8.38
N TYR A 299 -3.85 -27.67 -8.56
CA TYR A 299 -5.18 -28.19 -8.23
C TYR A 299 -5.57 -29.38 -9.10
N ALA A 300 -5.34 -29.30 -10.41
CA ALA A 300 -5.62 -30.37 -11.35
C ALA A 300 -4.86 -31.66 -11.00
N GLU A 301 -3.58 -31.52 -10.66
CA GLU A 301 -2.69 -32.65 -10.35
C GLU A 301 -2.91 -33.23 -8.95
N ARG A 302 -3.14 -32.39 -7.94
CA ARG A 302 -3.12 -32.82 -6.52
C ARG A 302 -4.49 -33.04 -5.89
N ILE A 303 -5.55 -32.46 -6.47
CA ILE A 303 -6.88 -32.48 -5.87
C ILE A 303 -7.90 -33.03 -6.86
N TRP A 304 -8.01 -32.45 -8.05
CA TRP A 304 -9.04 -32.85 -9.02
C TRP A 304 -8.71 -34.15 -9.75
N ASN A 305 -7.43 -34.56 -9.77
CA ASN A 305 -6.93 -35.68 -10.57
C ASN A 305 -7.31 -35.55 -12.05
N ALA A 306 -7.25 -34.32 -12.57
CA ALA A 306 -7.64 -33.98 -13.93
C ALA A 306 -6.42 -33.87 -14.85
N LYS A 307 -6.59 -34.26 -16.12
CA LYS A 307 -5.58 -34.09 -17.17
C LYS A 307 -6.13 -33.16 -18.27
N PRO A 308 -5.26 -32.39 -18.95
CA PRO A 308 -5.67 -31.66 -20.14
C PRO A 308 -6.34 -32.59 -21.14
N VAL A 309 -7.50 -32.20 -21.69
CA VAL A 309 -8.16 -32.94 -22.77
C VAL A 309 -7.54 -32.49 -24.09
N PRO A 310 -6.78 -33.35 -24.79
CA PRO A 310 -6.23 -32.99 -26.08
C PRO A 310 -7.36 -32.77 -27.10
N ASN A 311 -7.23 -31.77 -27.98
CA ASN A 311 -8.10 -31.57 -29.15
C ASN A 311 -9.59 -31.31 -28.87
N LEU A 312 -9.92 -30.36 -27.99
CA LEU A 312 -11.20 -29.66 -28.11
C LEU A 312 -11.23 -28.94 -29.46
N LYS A 313 -11.78 -29.56 -30.50
CA LYS A 313 -12.18 -28.86 -31.73
C LYS A 313 -13.00 -27.66 -31.26
N LYS A 314 -12.56 -26.43 -31.59
CA LYS A 314 -13.38 -25.24 -31.38
C LYS A 314 -14.76 -25.57 -31.94
N ARG A 315 -15.81 -25.48 -31.11
CA ARG A 315 -17.19 -25.64 -31.58
C ARG A 315 -17.39 -24.66 -32.75
N PRO A 316 -18.06 -25.08 -33.83
CA PRO A 316 -18.23 -24.27 -35.04
C PRO A 316 -18.86 -22.91 -34.74
#